data_AF-A0A0X8JI04-F1
#
_entry.id   AF-A0A0X8JI04-F1
#
_cell.length_a   1.000
_cell.length_b   1.000
_cell.length_c   1.000
_cell.angle_alpha   90.00
_cell.angle_beta   90.00
_cell.angle_gamma   90.00
#
_symmetry.space_group_name_H-M   'P 1'
#
loop_
_entity.id
_entity.type
_entity.pdbx_description
1 polymer ?
#
loop_
_entity_poly.entity_id
_entity_poly.type
_entity_poly.pdbx_seq_one_letter_code
_entity_poly.pdbx_strand_id
1 'polypeptide(L)'
;MLPSMIPLFREIRPFFRLSGMLLLLSAAIPASAQDFGWFELDIPPGWQVEEPRRLGGTWVLSLRNAEAGSQVSILVGKTAGPPDAADVAGLLRAATGVPEPARRLNGRWLFAGKDVQGVDTACVVSADRKAGLYLAVLRSGGAAPAEALLAGLRSKKYPALLPR
;
A
#
# COMPACT_ATOMS: atom_id res chain seq x y z
N MET A 1 -86.82 -12.78 -2.47
CA MET A 1 -87.12 -11.34 -2.48
C MET A 1 -86.35 -10.68 -1.36
N LEU A 2 -85.42 -9.76 -1.65
CA LEU A 2 -84.74 -8.94 -0.64
C LEU A 2 -85.63 -7.75 -0.24
N PRO A 3 -85.41 -7.16 0.94
CA PRO A 3 -84.79 -5.83 0.94
C PRO A 3 -83.81 -5.51 2.09
N SER A 4 -82.91 -4.56 1.77
CA SER A 4 -82.21 -3.51 2.55
C SER A 4 -81.42 -3.85 3.84
N MET A 5 -80.09 -3.67 3.89
CA MET A 5 -79.27 -2.42 3.90
C MET A 5 -79.40 -1.56 5.17
N ILE A 6 -78.36 -1.59 6.02
CA ILE A 6 -77.74 -0.40 6.68
C ILE A 6 -76.24 -0.70 6.91
N PRO A 7 -75.30 0.12 6.39
CA PRO A 7 -73.89 0.07 6.76
C PRO A 7 -73.59 1.11 7.86
N LEU A 8 -72.80 0.76 8.89
CA LEU A 8 -72.33 1.73 9.88
C LEU A 8 -70.81 1.67 10.01
N PHE A 9 -70.20 2.65 9.33
CA PHE A 9 -68.91 3.28 9.56
C PHE A 9 -68.01 2.71 10.66
N ARG A 10 -66.82 2.28 10.25
CA ARG A 10 -65.63 2.37 11.10
C ARG A 10 -64.50 3.00 10.29
N GLU A 11 -64.28 4.29 10.54
CA GLU A 11 -63.12 5.03 10.06
C GLU A 11 -61.84 4.34 10.53
N ILE A 12 -61.06 3.82 9.59
CA ILE A 12 -59.69 3.38 9.84
C ILE A 12 -58.80 4.58 9.52
N ARG A 13 -58.33 5.27 10.56
CA ARG A 13 -57.31 6.31 10.42
C ARG A 13 -56.03 5.66 9.84
N PRO A 14 -55.47 6.15 8.72
CA PRO A 14 -54.20 5.64 8.25
C PRO A 14 -53.09 6.14 9.20
N PHE A 15 -52.56 5.21 9.99
CA PHE A 15 -51.31 5.40 10.71
C PHE A 15 -50.21 5.59 9.65
N PHE A 16 -49.80 6.83 9.41
CA PHE A 16 -48.60 7.14 8.63
C PHE A 16 -47.39 6.51 9.34
N ARG A 17 -46.95 5.34 8.88
CA ARG A 17 -45.65 4.79 9.24
C ARG A 17 -44.58 5.57 8.47
N LEU A 18 -44.01 6.59 9.12
CA LEU A 18 -42.70 7.12 8.77
C LEU A 18 -41.65 6.01 8.99
N SER A 19 -41.45 5.16 7.99
CA SER A 19 -40.23 4.36 7.89
C SER A 19 -39.14 5.28 7.35
N GLY A 20 -38.49 6.01 8.26
CA GLY A 20 -37.30 6.78 7.95
C GLY A 20 -36.18 5.83 7.52
N MET A 21 -35.76 5.97 6.27
CA MET A 21 -34.63 5.27 5.67
C MET A 21 -33.34 5.65 6.42
N LEU A 22 -32.75 4.71 7.15
CA LEU A 22 -31.47 4.90 7.84
C LEU A 22 -30.35 4.86 6.80
N LEU A 23 -29.89 6.03 6.36
CA LEU A 23 -28.68 6.19 5.55
C LEU A 23 -27.46 5.80 6.40
N LEU A 24 -26.89 4.62 6.14
CA LEU A 24 -25.57 4.23 6.63
C LEU A 24 -24.53 5.16 6.01
N LEU A 25 -24.17 6.22 6.71
CA LEU A 25 -22.95 6.98 6.45
C LEU A 25 -21.75 6.06 6.73
N SER A 26 -21.19 5.46 5.68
CA SER A 26 -19.84 4.89 5.73
C SER A 26 -18.87 6.04 5.96
N ALA A 27 -18.61 6.37 7.22
CA ALA A 27 -17.47 7.18 7.58
C ALA A 27 -16.22 6.44 7.07
N ALA A 28 -15.50 7.05 6.13
CA ALA A 28 -14.16 6.61 5.77
C ALA A 28 -13.31 6.72 7.05
N ILE A 29 -13.06 5.60 7.71
CA ILE A 29 -12.14 5.55 8.84
C ILE A 29 -10.81 6.04 8.27
N PRO A 30 -10.25 7.18 8.75
CA PRO A 30 -8.93 7.58 8.30
C PRO A 30 -7.99 6.42 8.65
N ALA A 31 -7.33 5.86 7.64
CA ALA A 31 -6.31 4.85 7.85
C ALA A 31 -5.29 5.46 8.81
N SER A 32 -5.28 5.00 10.06
CA SER A 32 -4.30 5.46 11.04
C SER A 32 -2.94 4.99 10.54
N ALA A 33 -1.98 5.92 10.46
CA ALA A 33 -0.60 5.60 10.14
C ALA A 33 -0.12 4.47 11.06
N GLN A 34 0.26 3.34 10.48
CA GLN A 34 0.80 2.21 11.21
C GLN A 34 2.32 2.35 11.34
N ASP A 35 2.85 2.20 12.54
CA ASP A 35 4.29 2.24 12.81
C ASP A 35 4.91 0.84 12.66
N PHE A 36 5.94 0.73 11.83
CA PHE A 36 6.72 -0.48 11.57
C PHE A 36 8.15 -0.39 12.13
N GLY A 37 8.43 0.58 13.00
CA GLY A 37 9.70 0.82 13.69
C GLY A 37 10.72 1.59 12.84
N TRP A 38 10.76 1.37 11.52
CA TRP A 38 11.61 2.14 10.59
C TRP A 38 10.88 3.33 9.98
N PHE A 39 9.58 3.18 9.76
CA PHE A 39 8.71 4.13 9.10
C PHE A 39 7.26 3.94 9.56
N GLU A 40 6.48 4.98 9.35
CA GLU A 40 5.03 5.02 9.49
C GLU A 40 4.42 4.95 8.09
N LEU A 41 3.31 4.23 7.92
CA LEU A 41 2.64 4.08 6.63
C LEU A 41 1.12 4.11 6.81
N ASP A 42 0.44 4.96 6.04
CA ASP A 42 -1.02 4.88 5.90
C ASP A 42 -1.35 3.72 4.97
N ILE A 43 -2.02 2.69 5.49
CA ILE A 43 -2.38 1.51 4.70
C ILE A 43 -3.74 1.77 4.01
N PRO A 44 -3.78 1.95 2.67
CA PRO A 44 -5.04 2.19 1.98
C PRO A 44 -5.91 0.92 2.00
N PRO A 45 -7.23 1.06 1.79
CA PRO A 45 -8.12 -0.09 1.63
C PRO A 45 -7.63 -1.06 0.55
N GLY A 46 -7.86 -2.36 0.76
CA GLY A 46 -7.46 -3.43 -0.17
C GLY A 46 -6.00 -3.87 -0.07
N TRP A 47 -5.17 -3.18 0.71
CA TRP A 47 -3.81 -3.64 1.02
C TRP A 47 -3.79 -4.56 2.23
N GLN A 48 -3.16 -5.72 2.07
CA GLN A 48 -2.81 -6.64 3.14
C GLN A 48 -1.33 -6.49 3.47
N VAL A 49 -1.03 -6.35 4.75
CA VAL A 49 0.32 -6.24 5.26
C VAL A 49 0.76 -7.60 5.79
N GLU A 50 1.88 -8.13 5.29
CA GLU A 50 2.52 -9.32 5.85
C GLU A 50 3.31 -8.96 7.11
N GLU A 51 3.47 -9.92 8.03
CA GLU A 51 4.32 -9.72 9.20
C GLU A 51 5.76 -9.35 8.79
N PRO A 52 6.34 -8.28 9.38
CA PRO A 52 7.71 -7.91 9.10
C PRO A 52 8.67 -9.05 9.44
N ARG A 53 9.58 -9.36 8.52
CA ARG A 53 10.56 -10.44 8.67
C ARG A 53 11.98 -9.96 8.51
N ARG A 54 12.93 -10.78 8.96
CA ARG A 54 14.36 -10.50 8.85
C ARG A 54 15.06 -11.56 8.01
N LEU A 55 15.70 -11.14 6.93
CA LEU A 55 16.38 -11.99 5.96
C LEU A 55 17.82 -11.51 5.80
N GLY A 56 18.80 -12.33 6.22
CA GLY A 56 20.23 -11.99 6.09
C GLY A 56 20.60 -10.63 6.71
N GLY A 57 19.99 -10.28 7.85
CA GLY A 57 20.20 -8.99 8.51
C GLY A 57 19.36 -7.82 7.96
N THR A 58 18.72 -7.99 6.81
CA THR A 58 17.79 -7.04 6.18
C THR A 58 16.39 -7.21 6.76
N TRP A 59 15.79 -6.13 7.20
CA TRP A 59 14.38 -6.08 7.59
C TRP A 59 13.51 -5.91 6.35
N VAL A 60 12.42 -6.66 6.23
CA VAL A 60 11.55 -6.67 5.05
C VAL A 60 10.09 -6.60 5.48
N LEU A 61 9.35 -5.66 4.91
CA LEU A 61 7.90 -5.58 4.96
C LEU A 61 7.36 -5.85 3.55
N SER A 62 6.35 -6.72 3.44
CA SER A 62 5.66 -6.96 2.18
C SER A 62 4.19 -6.58 2.32
N LEU A 63 3.68 -5.89 1.31
CA LEU A 63 2.29 -5.47 1.20
C LEU A 63 1.75 -5.97 -0.13
N ARG A 64 0.52 -6.49 -0.13
CA ARG A 64 -0.15 -7.01 -1.32
C ARG A 64 -1.53 -6.41 -1.45
N ASN A 65 -1.86 -5.96 -2.66
CA ASN A 65 -3.22 -5.68 -3.08
C ASN A 65 -3.59 -6.70 -4.17
N ALA A 66 -4.32 -7.74 -3.77
CA ALA A 66 -4.64 -8.86 -4.66
C ALA A 66 -5.61 -8.44 -5.78
N GLU A 67 -6.61 -7.61 -5.46
CA GLU A 67 -7.58 -7.10 -6.42
C GLU A 67 -6.92 -6.26 -7.51
N ALA A 68 -5.99 -5.40 -7.13
CA ALA A 68 -5.26 -4.55 -8.06
C ALA A 68 -4.01 -5.21 -8.66
N GLY A 69 -3.75 -6.49 -8.35
CA GLY A 69 -2.56 -7.22 -8.80
C GLY A 69 -1.25 -6.49 -8.50
N SER A 70 -1.13 -5.87 -7.32
CA SER A 70 0.03 -5.05 -6.93
C SER A 70 0.68 -5.59 -5.67
N GLN A 71 2.01 -5.58 -5.64
CA GLN A 71 2.82 -5.97 -4.50
C GLN A 71 3.94 -4.94 -4.30
N VAL A 72 4.17 -4.57 -3.04
CA VAL A 72 5.27 -3.70 -2.61
C VAL A 72 6.04 -4.39 -1.51
N SER A 73 7.36 -4.48 -1.67
CA SER A 73 8.28 -4.90 -0.61
C SER A 73 9.20 -3.74 -0.25
N ILE A 74 9.21 -3.38 1.03
CA ILE A 74 10.11 -2.35 1.58
C ILE A 74 11.21 -3.08 2.35
N LEU A 75 12.45 -2.88 1.94
CA LEU A 75 13.63 -3.50 2.52
C LEU A 75 14.48 -2.43 3.19
N VAL A 76 14.89 -2.68 4.42
CA VAL A 76 15.81 -1.82 5.17
C VAL A 76 16.95 -2.67 5.70
N GLY A 77 18.17 -2.36 5.29
CA GLY A 77 19.34 -3.14 5.66
C GLY A 77 20.53 -2.27 6.04
N LYS A 78 21.49 -2.91 6.71
CA LYS A 78 22.82 -2.36 6.96
C LYS A 78 23.77 -2.88 5.90
N THR A 79 24.73 -2.05 5.49
CA THR A 79 25.84 -2.47 4.64
C THR A 79 27.11 -2.64 5.47
N ALA A 80 28.04 -3.49 5.03
CA ALA A 80 29.32 -3.71 5.71
C ALA A 80 30.29 -2.51 5.62
N GLY A 81 29.94 -1.47 4.86
CA GLY A 81 30.63 -0.18 4.71
C GLY A 81 29.61 0.92 4.38
N PRO A 82 30.02 2.11 3.90
CA PRO A 82 29.08 3.12 3.43
C PRO A 82 28.15 2.50 2.37
N PRO A 83 26.82 2.56 2.53
CA PRO A 83 25.89 1.95 1.58
C PRO A 83 26.09 2.56 0.19
N ASP A 84 26.45 1.71 -0.78
CA ASP A 84 26.30 2.06 -2.19
C ASP A 84 24.93 1.59 -2.68
N ALA A 85 24.03 2.54 -2.87
CA ALA A 85 22.71 2.29 -3.44
C ALA A 85 22.81 1.70 -4.86
N ALA A 86 23.93 1.90 -5.58
CA ALA A 86 24.17 1.29 -6.88
C ALA A 86 24.27 -0.23 -6.78
N ASP A 87 25.09 -0.73 -5.85
CA ASP A 87 25.32 -2.16 -5.66
C ASP A 87 24.04 -2.86 -5.22
N VAL A 88 23.32 -2.26 -4.25
CA VAL A 88 22.03 -2.80 -3.79
C VAL A 88 21.00 -2.82 -4.94
N ALA A 89 20.93 -1.77 -5.75
CA ALA A 89 20.05 -1.76 -6.93
C ALA A 89 20.46 -2.83 -7.95
N GLY A 90 21.76 -3.03 -8.18
CA GLY A 90 22.29 -4.07 -9.06
C GLY A 90 21.94 -5.47 -8.60
N LEU A 91 22.09 -5.75 -7.30
CA LEU A 91 21.73 -7.02 -6.67
C LEU A 91 20.22 -7.29 -6.76
N LEU A 92 19.39 -6.30 -6.42
CA LEU A 92 17.93 -6.44 -6.48
C LEU A 92 17.44 -6.62 -7.92
N ARG A 93 18.03 -5.90 -8.88
CA ARG A 93 17.74 -6.07 -10.31
C ARG A 93 18.09 -7.48 -10.78
N ALA A 94 19.26 -8.00 -10.39
CA ALA A 94 19.66 -9.36 -10.72
C ALA A 94 18.72 -10.41 -10.10
N ALA A 95 18.28 -10.19 -8.86
CA ALA A 95 17.36 -11.09 -8.16
C ALA A 95 15.95 -11.11 -8.75
N THR A 96 15.47 -9.97 -9.27
CA THR A 96 14.19 -9.90 -9.99
C THR A 96 14.30 -10.36 -11.45
N GLY A 97 15.52 -10.34 -12.00
CA GLY A 97 15.80 -10.65 -13.40
C GLY A 97 15.26 -9.62 -14.39
N VAL A 98 15.08 -8.37 -13.94
CA VAL A 98 14.77 -7.25 -14.83
C VAL A 98 15.98 -6.95 -15.73
N PRO A 99 15.84 -6.96 -17.07
CA PRO A 99 16.97 -6.79 -17.97
C PRO A 99 17.49 -5.35 -18.00
N GLU A 100 16.63 -4.36 -17.81
CA GLU A 100 16.99 -2.95 -17.84
C GLU A 100 17.97 -2.59 -16.72
N PRO A 101 19.10 -1.92 -17.05
CA PRO A 101 20.12 -1.61 -16.05
C PRO A 101 19.60 -0.60 -15.03
N ALA A 102 20.14 -0.68 -13.81
CA ALA A 102 19.92 0.34 -12.81
C ALA A 102 20.52 1.68 -13.27
N ARG A 103 19.79 2.77 -13.05
CA ARG A 103 20.16 4.14 -13.43
C ARG A 103 20.07 5.05 -12.22
N ARG A 104 20.87 6.11 -12.23
CA ARG A 104 20.83 7.13 -11.18
C ARG A 104 19.92 8.28 -11.59
N LEU A 105 18.96 8.64 -10.75
CA LEU A 105 18.05 9.78 -10.93
C LEU A 105 17.85 10.49 -9.59
N ASN A 106 18.01 11.81 -9.57
CA ASN A 106 17.83 12.64 -8.36
C ASN A 106 18.56 12.09 -7.12
N GLY A 107 19.77 11.56 -7.31
CA GLY A 107 20.60 11.03 -6.23
C GLY A 107 20.25 9.60 -5.77
N ARG A 108 19.25 8.96 -6.36
CA ARG A 108 18.83 7.58 -6.07
C ARG A 108 19.11 6.64 -7.22
N TRP A 109 19.13 5.35 -6.94
CA TRP A 109 19.25 4.32 -7.95
C TRP A 109 17.91 3.66 -8.20
N LEU A 110 17.58 3.45 -9.47
CA LEU A 110 16.32 2.85 -9.87
C LEU A 110 16.52 1.87 -11.02
N PHE A 111 15.66 0.87 -11.09
CA PHE A 111 15.45 0.06 -12.29
C PHE A 111 13.95 -0.18 -12.45
N ALA A 112 13.51 -0.35 -13.68
CA ALA A 112 12.13 -0.67 -14.01
C ALA A 112 12.09 -1.45 -15.32
N GLY A 113 11.21 -2.45 -15.39
CA GLY A 113 11.05 -3.29 -16.56
C GLY A 113 10.21 -4.52 -16.27
N LYS A 114 10.23 -5.47 -17.20
CA LYS A 114 9.58 -6.77 -17.01
C LYS A 114 10.52 -7.71 -16.30
N ASP A 115 10.06 -8.38 -15.24
CA ASP A 115 10.82 -9.45 -14.61
C ASP A 115 10.74 -10.76 -15.41
N VAL A 116 11.37 -11.83 -14.89
CA VAL A 116 11.41 -13.17 -15.50
C VAL A 116 10.02 -13.80 -15.71
N GLN A 117 9.00 -13.30 -15.03
CA GLN A 117 7.61 -13.75 -15.16
C GLN A 117 6.79 -12.84 -16.09
N GLY A 118 7.40 -11.80 -16.67
CA GLY A 118 6.71 -10.82 -17.52
C GLY A 118 5.89 -9.80 -16.73
N VAL A 119 6.11 -9.67 -15.41
CA VAL A 119 5.39 -8.72 -14.55
C VAL A 119 6.14 -7.40 -14.52
N ASP A 120 5.39 -6.28 -14.53
CA ASP A 120 5.98 -4.95 -14.39
C ASP A 120 6.59 -4.78 -13.00
N THR A 121 7.91 -4.70 -12.95
CA THR A 121 8.68 -4.63 -11.72
C THR A 121 9.53 -3.37 -11.74
N ALA A 122 9.57 -2.64 -10.62
CA ALA A 122 10.42 -1.47 -10.46
C ALA A 122 10.97 -1.41 -9.05
N CYS A 123 12.19 -0.90 -8.91
CA CYS A 123 12.80 -0.68 -7.61
C CYS A 123 13.42 0.70 -7.54
N VAL A 124 13.31 1.32 -6.37
CA VAL A 124 14.07 2.51 -6.00
C VAL A 124 14.89 2.20 -4.77
N VAL A 125 16.17 2.55 -4.80
CA VAL A 125 17.12 2.38 -3.71
C VAL A 125 17.69 3.72 -3.29
N SER A 126 17.56 4.01 -2.01
CA SER A 126 18.13 5.15 -1.30
C SER A 126 19.13 4.66 -0.26
N ALA A 127 20.15 5.47 0.03
CA ALA A 127 21.17 5.16 1.02
C ALA A 127 21.44 6.37 1.92
N ASP A 128 21.52 6.12 3.22
CA ASP A 128 22.03 7.07 4.21
C ASP A 128 23.44 6.62 4.60
N ARG A 129 24.44 7.28 4.02
CA ARG A 129 25.85 6.97 4.27
C ARG A 129 26.28 7.24 5.70
N LYS A 130 25.67 8.21 6.38
CA LYS A 130 26.01 8.54 7.77
C LYS A 130 25.46 7.50 8.71
N ALA A 131 24.24 7.01 8.45
CA ALA A 131 23.62 5.97 9.25
C ALA A 131 24.10 4.55 8.89
N GLY A 132 24.76 4.37 7.74
CA GLY A 132 25.16 3.05 7.25
C GLY A 132 23.97 2.18 6.83
N LEU A 133 22.91 2.81 6.35
CA LEU A 133 21.63 2.17 6.03
C LEU A 133 21.25 2.36 4.57
N TYR A 134 20.55 1.38 4.00
CA TYR A 134 19.81 1.57 2.77
C TYR A 134 18.33 1.27 2.98
N LEU A 135 17.52 1.87 2.11
CA LEU A 135 16.12 1.54 1.93
C LEU A 135 15.90 1.23 0.45
N ALA A 136 15.32 0.07 0.17
CA ALA A 136 14.89 -0.30 -1.16
C ALA A 136 13.37 -0.53 -1.15
N VAL A 137 12.68 0.07 -2.11
CA VAL A 137 11.27 -0.20 -2.36
C VAL A 137 11.18 -0.95 -3.68
N LEU A 138 10.75 -2.19 -3.62
CA LEU A 138 10.49 -3.04 -4.78
C LEU A 138 8.98 -3.10 -5.01
N ARG A 139 8.53 -2.75 -6.20
CA ARG A 139 7.16 -2.88 -6.67
C ARG A 139 7.11 -3.98 -7.73
N SER A 140 6.06 -4.80 -7.69
CA SER A 140 5.69 -5.73 -8.75
C SER A 140 4.19 -5.57 -9.07
N GLY A 141 3.83 -5.58 -10.35
CA GLY A 141 2.46 -5.46 -10.83
C GLY A 141 1.96 -4.02 -10.88
N GLY A 142 0.69 -3.79 -10.49
CA GLY A 142 0.00 -2.50 -10.68
C GLY A 142 0.76 -1.30 -10.08
N ALA A 143 1.04 -0.28 -10.92
CA ALA A 143 1.83 0.91 -10.54
C ALA A 143 1.05 1.91 -9.67
N ALA A 144 -0.12 2.36 -10.14
CA ALA A 144 -0.89 3.40 -9.46
C ALA A 144 -1.27 3.06 -8.00
N PRO A 145 -1.72 1.82 -7.66
CA PRO A 145 -1.99 1.46 -6.27
C PRO A 145 -0.73 1.53 -5.39
N ALA A 146 0.42 1.11 -5.92
CA ALA A 146 1.68 1.13 -5.20
C ALA A 146 2.18 2.56 -4.97
N GLU A 147 2.03 3.44 -5.96
CA GLU A 147 2.37 4.86 -5.82
C GLU A 147 1.49 5.54 -4.76
N ALA A 148 0.19 5.25 -4.75
CA ALA A 148 -0.73 5.77 -3.73
C ALA A 148 -0.37 5.28 -2.32
N LEU A 149 0.01 4.00 -2.17
CA LEU A 149 0.53 3.46 -0.91
C LEU A 149 1.80 4.21 -0.47
N LEU A 150 2.77 4.35 -1.37
CA LEU A 150 4.07 4.93 -1.06
C LEU A 150 4.02 6.43 -0.79
N ALA A 151 3.02 7.16 -1.30
CA ALA A 151 2.78 8.55 -0.94
C ALA A 151 2.50 8.74 0.57
N GLY A 152 2.00 7.71 1.25
CA GLY A 152 1.77 7.71 2.69
C GLY A 152 3.01 7.34 3.54
N LEU A 153 4.14 6.98 2.90
CA LEU A 153 5.33 6.50 3.61
C LEU A 153 6.09 7.65 4.28
N ARG A 154 6.28 7.55 5.60
CA ARG A 154 6.91 8.60 6.42
C ARG A 154 7.95 8.00 7.36
N SER A 155 9.01 8.75 7.68
CA SER A 155 9.96 8.35 8.70
C SER A 155 10.51 9.59 9.38
N LYS A 156 10.27 9.71 10.69
CA LYS A 156 10.82 10.79 11.52
C LYS A 156 12.32 10.60 11.74
N LYS A 157 12.76 9.34 11.86
CA LYS A 157 14.14 8.99 12.22
C LYS A 157 15.08 8.97 11.00
N TYR A 158 14.59 8.54 9.84
CA TYR A 158 15.39 8.40 8.63
C TYR A 158 14.73 9.03 7.38
N PRO A 159 14.40 10.33 7.40
CA PRO A 159 13.70 10.99 6.29
C PRO A 159 14.51 11.02 4.98
N ALA A 160 15.84 10.91 5.05
CA ALA A 160 16.73 10.86 3.88
C ALA A 160 16.64 9.52 3.12
N LEU A 161 16.14 8.46 3.75
CA LEU A 161 15.97 7.14 3.13
C LEU A 161 14.71 7.04 2.26
N LEU A 162 13.72 7.91 2.48
CA LEU A 162 12.42 7.79 1.82
C LEU A 162 12.53 8.00 0.29
N PRO A 163 11.84 7.16 -0.52
CA PRO A 163 11.58 7.49 -1.91
C PRO A 163 10.67 8.74 -1.93
N ARG A 164 10.99 9.70 -2.80
CA ARG A 164 10.25 10.95 -3.05
C ARG A 164 10.01 11.08 -4.53
#